data_AF-A0A1M5GT82-F1
#
_entry.id   AF-A0A1M5GT82-F1
#
_cell.length_a   1.000
_cell.length_b   1.000
_cell.length_c   1.000
_cell.angle_alpha   90.00
_cell.angle_beta   90.00
_cell.angle_gamma   90.00
#
_symmetry.space_group_name_H-M   'P 1'
#
loop_
_entity.id
_entity.type
_entity.pdbx_description
1 polymer ?
#
loop_
_entity_poly.entity_id
_entity_poly.type
_entity_poly.pdbx_seq_one_letter_code
_entity_poly.pdbx_strand_id
1 'polypeptide(L)' 'MNIAQRNTADQSGFKVVCCECGSLSIKITDLVNAPEDTEIECGRCKAVRGTLADLHVLARTGNDSFEF' A
#
# COMPACT_ATOMS: atom_id res chain seq x y z
N MET A 1 4.42 -13.05 -28.49
CA MET A 1 5.32 -12.12 -27.77
C MET A 1 5.16 -12.43 -26.29
N ASN A 2 6.18 -13.02 -25.67
CA ASN A 2 6.16 -13.44 -24.27
C ASN A 2 6.31 -12.20 -23.39
N ILE A 3 5.20 -11.69 -22.85
CA ILE A 3 5.26 -10.67 -21.80
C ILE A 3 5.58 -11.43 -20.53
N ALA A 4 6.87 -11.53 -20.22
CA ALA A 4 7.32 -11.89 -18.89
C ALA A 4 6.69 -10.89 -17.93
N GLN A 5 5.60 -11.32 -17.27
CA GLN A 5 5.04 -10.65 -16.12
C GLN A 5 6.21 -10.53 -15.14
N ARG A 6 6.82 -9.34 -15.09
CA ARG A 6 7.76 -8.97 -14.04
C ARG A 6 6.97 -9.07 -12.76
N ASN A 7 7.10 -10.24 -12.15
CA ASN A 7 6.84 -10.45 -10.76
C ASN A 7 7.84 -9.57 -10.02
N THR A 8 7.54 -8.27 -9.90
CA THR A 8 8.23 -7.35 -9.01
C THR A 8 7.79 -7.71 -7.59
N ALA A 9 8.18 -8.90 -7.17
CA ALA A 9 8.38 -9.22 -5.78
C ALA A 9 9.67 -8.51 -5.35
N ASP A 10 9.57 -7.20 -5.16
CA ASP A 10 10.57 -6.36 -4.50
C ASP A 10 9.78 -5.25 -3.78
N GLN A 11 9.23 -5.57 -2.60
CA GLN A 11 9.84 -5.32 -1.28
C GLN A 11 9.73 -3.82 -0.91
N SER A 12 9.07 -3.52 0.21
CA SER A 12 8.80 -2.17 0.78
C SER A 12 7.91 -1.22 -0.04
N GLY A 13 6.61 -1.51 -0.14
CA GLY A 13 5.66 -0.56 -0.73
C GLY A 13 4.23 -0.82 -0.27
N PHE A 14 3.45 0.26 -0.11
CA PHE A 14 2.08 0.20 0.37
C PHE A 14 1.16 -0.42 -0.69
N LYS A 15 0.39 -1.43 -0.29
CA LYS A 15 -0.61 -2.06 -1.18
C LYS A 15 -2.01 -1.50 -0.92
N VAL A 16 -2.58 -0.84 -1.93
CA VAL A 16 -3.94 -0.26 -1.86
C VAL A 16 -5.02 -1.34 -1.70
N VAL A 17 -4.85 -2.50 -2.35
CA VAL A 17 -5.75 -3.65 -2.22
C VAL A 17 -5.20 -4.61 -1.16
N CYS A 18 -6.05 -5.10 -0.25
CA CYS A 18 -5.66 -6.16 0.67
C CYS A 18 -5.31 -7.44 -0.09
N CYS A 19 -4.11 -7.98 0.12
CA CYS A 19 -3.81 -9.33 -0.38
C CYS A 19 -4.63 -10.41 0.33
N GLU A 20 -4.97 -10.21 1.62
CA GLU A 20 -5.68 -11.20 2.42
C GLU A 20 -7.18 -11.31 2.10
N CYS A 21 -7.87 -10.17 1.92
CA CYS A 21 -9.33 -10.15 1.81
C CYS A 21 -9.88 -9.35 0.63
N GLY A 22 -9.02 -8.88 -0.27
CA GLY A 22 -9.39 -8.07 -1.44
C GLY A 22 -10.02 -6.71 -1.13
N SER A 23 -10.15 -6.34 0.14
CA SER A 23 -10.77 -5.07 0.54
C SER A 23 -9.90 -3.88 0.15
N LEU A 24 -10.52 -2.76 -0.20
CA LEU A 24 -9.85 -1.46 -0.37
C LEU A 24 -9.84 -0.64 0.92
N SER A 25 -10.52 -1.10 1.98
CA SER A 25 -10.62 -0.36 3.22
C SER A 25 -9.30 -0.37 3.98
N ILE A 26 -8.84 0.82 4.36
CA ILE A 26 -7.67 1.05 5.18
C ILE A 26 -8.10 1.67 6.51
N LYS A 27 -7.40 1.36 7.59
CA LYS A 27 -7.59 1.96 8.90
C LYS A 27 -6.29 2.63 9.32
N ILE A 28 -6.37 3.91 9.65
CA ILE A 28 -5.26 4.70 10.16
C ILE A 28 -5.75 5.39 11.42
N THR A 29 -5.07 5.15 12.54
CA THR A 29 -5.57 5.52 13.87
C THR A 29 -5.24 6.98 14.23
N ASP A 30 -4.21 7.57 13.62
CA ASP A 30 -3.94 9.01 13.66
C ASP A 30 -3.06 9.39 12.45
N LEU A 31 -3.47 10.34 11.62
CA LEU A 31 -2.70 10.75 10.42
C LEU A 31 -1.83 11.99 10.66
N VAL A 32 -2.15 12.77 11.68
CA VAL A 32 -1.61 14.13 11.83
C VAL A 32 -0.31 14.13 12.59
N ASN A 33 -0.14 13.22 13.57
CA ASN A 33 1.06 13.14 14.39
C ASN A 33 1.71 11.76 14.37
N ALA A 34 1.26 10.88 13.48
CA ALA A 34 1.81 9.53 13.37
C ALA A 34 3.26 9.57 12.87
N PRO A 35 4.17 8.81 13.52
CA PRO A 35 5.51 8.60 12.96
C PRO A 35 5.40 7.89 11.60
N GLU A 36 6.42 8.06 10.77
CA GLU A 36 6.49 7.46 9.44
C GLU A 36 6.44 5.91 9.47
N ASP A 37 6.90 5.31 10.57
CA ASP A 37 6.86 3.86 10.82
C ASP A 37 5.46 3.33 11.20
N THR A 38 4.45 4.20 11.29
CA THR A 38 3.09 3.79 11.68
C THR A 38 2.53 2.78 10.69
N GLU A 39 2.21 1.59 11.19
CA GLU A 39 1.60 0.53 10.40
C GLU A 39 0.18 0.92 9.95
N ILE A 40 -0.10 0.69 8.67
CA ILE A 40 -1.42 0.85 8.08
C ILE A 40 -2.06 -0.52 7.95
N GLU A 41 -3.21 -0.67 8.59
CA GLU A 41 -3.95 -1.92 8.59
C GLU A 41 -5.08 -1.90 7.55
N CYS A 42 -5.48 -3.10 7.11
CA CYS A 42 -6.76 -3.28 6.45
C CYS A 42 -7.90 -2.98 7.43
N GLY A 43 -8.82 -2.09 7.04
CA GLY A 43 -10.02 -1.79 7.82
C GLY A 43 -10.99 -2.96 7.99
N ARG A 44 -10.81 -4.06 7.25
CA ARG A 44 -11.66 -5.26 7.33
C ARG A 44 -11.03 -6.40 8.12
N CYS A 45 -9.83 -6.84 7.73
CA CYS A 45 -9.17 -8.01 8.31
C CYS A 45 -8.01 -7.67 9.25
N LYS A 46 -7.67 -6.38 9.39
CA LYS A 46 -6.55 -5.87 10.21
C LYS A 46 -5.15 -6.33 9.77
N ALA A 47 -5.03 -6.97 8.61
CA ALA A 47 -3.71 -7.28 8.05
C ALA A 47 -2.92 -6.00 7.76
N VAL A 48 -1.64 -5.98 8.13
CA VAL A 48 -0.71 -4.87 7.85
C VAL A 48 -0.44 -4.79 6.35
N ARG A 49 -0.51 -3.58 5.79
CA ARG A 49 -0.36 -3.32 4.35
C ARG A 49 0.90 -2.54 4.00
N GLY A 50 1.60 -2.02 4.99
CA GLY A 50 2.76 -1.15 4.88
C GLY A 50 2.74 -0.08 5.97
N THR A 51 3.65 0.88 5.87
CA THR A 51 3.78 2.01 6.80
C THR A 51 3.21 3.30 6.23
N LEU A 52 3.10 4.33 7.07
CA LEU A 52 2.77 5.69 6.63
C LEU A 52 3.84 6.25 5.68
N ALA A 53 5.11 5.91 5.88
CA ALA A 53 6.20 6.23 4.96
C ALA A 53 5.92 5.67 3.56
N ASP A 54 5.55 4.38 3.49
CA ASP A 54 5.22 3.71 2.22
C ASP A 54 4.02 4.37 1.52
N LEU A 55 3.00 4.79 2.29
CA LEU A 55 1.84 5.50 1.75
C LEU A 55 2.22 6.88 1.21
N HIS A 56 3.11 7.62 1.90
CA HIS A 56 3.61 8.91 1.41
C HIS A 56 4.44 8.74 0.14
N VAL A 57 5.30 7.72 0.06
CA VAL A 57 6.04 7.39 -1.16
C VAL A 57 5.06 7.11 -2.30
N LEU A 58 4.05 6.26 -2.08
CA LEU A 58 3.04 5.96 -3.08
C LEU A 58 2.28 7.22 -3.54
N ALA A 59 1.87 8.09 -2.61
CA ALA A 59 1.15 9.32 -2.93
C ALA A 59 2.01 10.31 -3.73
N ARG A 60 3.33 10.36 -3.48
CA ARG A 60 4.28 11.18 -4.25
C ARG A 60 4.58 10.59 -5.62
N THR A 61 4.68 9.26 -5.72
CA THR A 61 4.98 8.55 -6.97
C THR A 61 3.76 8.42 -7.88
N GLY A 62 2.53 8.51 -7.35
CA GLY A 62 1.27 8.41 -8.11
C GLY A 62 1.02 9.48 -9.18
N ASN A 63 2.02 10.29 -9.53
CA ASN A 63 2.01 11.15 -10.70
C ASN A 63 2.34 10.39 -12.01
N ASP A 64 2.80 9.14 -11.94
CA ASP A 64 3.06 8.30 -13.11
C ASP A 64 2.11 7.08 -13.13
N SER A 65 1.00 7.25 -13.86
CA SER A 65 0.28 6.19 -14.59
C SER A 65 -0.41 5.08 -13.78
N PHE A 66 -1.66 5.31 -13.38
CA PHE A 66 -2.61 4.20 -13.18
C PHE A 66 -3.16 3.76 -14.56
N GLU A 67 -2.52 2.79 -15.20
CA GLU A 67 -3.10 2.11 -16.36
C GLU A 67 -3.91 0.90 -15.85
N PHE A 68 -5.20 0.85 -16.20
CA PHE A 68 -6.16 -0.17 -15.75
C PHE A 68 -6.15 -1.40 -16.67
#